data_AF-A0A9W8M9Y5-F1
#
_entry.id   AF-A0A9W8M9Y5-F1
#
_cell.length_a   1.000
_cell.length_b   1.000
_cell.length_c   1.000
_cell.angle_alpha   90.00
_cell.angle_beta   90.00
_cell.angle_gamma   90.00
#
_symmetry.space_group_name_H-M   'P 1'
#
loop_
_entity.id
_entity.type
_entity.pdbx_description
1 polymer ?
#
loop_
_entity_poly.entity_id
_entity_poly.type
_entity_poly.pdbx_seq_one_letter_code
_entity_poly.pdbx_strand_id
1 'polypeptide(L)'
;MASSSVNPMSFNEYTGTRNPSPTESIAPPSPPYPQAFDQYNRGQMGMASSRSAVGYGGSSIPAPFPADVSMPLDAGAHDHEVRQLRRKVRELQMELHRSRTALETLRNNVPNSSALPTPPHSSSFQAGWKARTEARKKLFCSLNRAGNALCAWHDSRRERRAYPPRNAPPGYLNCGCTYEEALFEESLSRHGVGSYHPGETVRMDPALRNPLLKLLEKRYGYKDGEFEHDPITEEWAEGESPSVWEQKAHSGQIVRRRPDPNANNHDRA
;
A
#
# COMPACT_ATOMS: atom_id res chain seq x y z
N MET A 1 -65.35 5.43 40.62
CA MET A 1 -64.89 6.65 39.93
C MET A 1 -63.40 6.49 39.68
N ALA A 2 -62.82 6.54 38.50
CA ALA A 2 -63.31 6.43 37.13
C ALA A 2 -62.14 5.81 36.35
N SER A 3 -62.43 4.77 35.57
CA SER A 3 -61.53 4.19 34.57
C SER A 3 -61.43 5.13 33.36
N SER A 4 -60.33 5.04 32.61
CA SER A 4 -60.16 5.32 31.16
C SER A 4 -58.75 5.86 30.91
N SER A 5 -58.03 5.60 29.83
CA SER A 5 -58.26 4.75 28.66
C SER A 5 -56.95 4.78 27.86
N VAL A 6 -56.53 3.62 27.36
CA VAL A 6 -55.58 3.52 26.26
C VAL A 6 -56.26 4.10 25.03
N ASN A 7 -55.58 4.92 24.22
CA ASN A 7 -55.62 4.69 22.79
C ASN A 7 -54.43 5.28 22.01
N PRO A 8 -53.99 4.56 20.96
CA PRO A 8 -52.85 4.85 20.10
C PRO A 8 -53.27 5.57 18.82
N MET A 9 -52.38 6.37 18.25
CA MET A 9 -52.34 6.84 16.86
C MET A 9 -51.04 7.67 16.76
N SER A 10 -50.32 7.80 15.66
CA SER A 10 -50.16 7.05 14.42
C SER A 10 -48.97 7.71 13.73
N PHE A 11 -48.25 6.92 12.95
CA PHE A 11 -47.44 7.39 11.82
C PHE A 11 -48.13 8.53 11.04
N ASN A 12 -47.42 9.64 10.80
CA ASN A 12 -47.15 10.12 9.45
C ASN A 12 -46.08 11.23 9.46
N GLU A 13 -45.02 11.00 8.70
CA GLU A 13 -44.66 11.75 7.50
C GLU A 13 -44.09 13.14 7.77
N TYR A 14 -42.77 13.18 7.93
CA TYR A 14 -42.00 14.22 7.26
C TYR A 14 -41.21 13.58 6.11
N THR A 15 -41.82 13.68 4.94
CA THR A 15 -41.23 13.58 3.63
C THR A 15 -40.19 14.69 3.45
N GLY A 16 -38.93 14.29 3.42
CA GLY A 16 -37.79 15.14 3.06
C GLY A 16 -36.92 14.41 2.04
N THR A 17 -37.35 14.45 0.78
CA THR A 17 -36.56 14.24 -0.45
C THR A 17 -35.52 13.10 -0.42
N ARG A 18 -36.00 11.87 -0.62
CA ARG A 18 -35.19 10.77 -1.18
C ARG A 18 -34.98 11.03 -2.67
N ASN A 19 -33.75 11.32 -3.08
CA ASN A 19 -33.30 10.97 -4.43
C ASN A 19 -33.00 9.46 -4.42
N PRO A 20 -33.72 8.62 -5.20
CA PRO A 20 -33.29 7.24 -5.43
C PRO A 20 -32.06 7.27 -6.34
N SER A 21 -30.92 6.81 -5.83
CA SER A 21 -29.75 6.54 -6.68
C SER A 21 -30.09 5.42 -7.68
N PRO A 22 -29.71 5.53 -8.96
CA PRO A 22 -30.01 4.49 -9.95
C PRO A 22 -29.20 3.22 -9.66
N THR A 23 -29.88 2.09 -9.78
CA THR A 23 -29.29 0.76 -9.84
C THR A 23 -28.65 0.55 -11.21
N GLU A 24 -27.43 1.07 -11.42
CA GLU A 24 -26.59 0.65 -12.55
C GLU A 24 -25.14 1.14 -12.35
N SER A 25 -24.22 0.18 -12.26
CA SER A 25 -22.77 0.40 -12.26
C SER A 25 -22.34 1.06 -13.57
N ILE A 26 -21.97 2.34 -13.50
CA ILE A 26 -21.25 3.01 -14.59
C ILE A 26 -19.79 3.13 -14.14
N ALA A 27 -18.97 2.17 -14.55
CA ALA A 27 -17.53 2.35 -14.53
C ALA A 27 -17.16 3.53 -15.46
N PRO A 28 -16.20 4.39 -15.11
CA PRO A 28 -15.76 5.43 -16.03
C PRO A 28 -15.16 4.78 -17.29
N PRO A 29 -15.45 5.29 -18.50
CA PRO A 29 -14.81 4.80 -19.71
C PRO A 29 -13.30 5.07 -19.64
N SER A 30 -12.50 4.03 -19.79
CA SER A 30 -11.05 4.12 -19.90
C SER A 30 -10.67 5.05 -21.07
N PRO A 31 -9.67 5.95 -20.91
CA PRO A 31 -9.23 6.80 -22.00
C PRO A 31 -8.63 5.98 -23.15
N PRO A 32 -8.89 6.34 -24.42
CA PRO A 32 -8.31 5.64 -25.56
C PRO A 32 -6.81 5.96 -25.65
N TYR A 33 -5.96 4.98 -25.36
CA TYR A 33 -4.54 5.06 -25.72
C TYR A 33 -4.41 5.00 -27.25
N PRO A 34 -3.73 5.95 -27.90
CA PRO A 34 -3.40 5.83 -29.32
C PRO A 34 -2.38 4.70 -29.50
N GLN A 35 -2.84 3.60 -30.11
CA GLN A 35 -2.02 2.60 -30.77
C GLN A 35 -1.51 3.19 -32.09
N ALA A 36 -0.24 3.62 -32.14
CA ALA A 36 0.59 3.61 -33.35
C ALA A 36 1.91 4.34 -33.11
N PHE A 37 3.01 3.59 -33.01
CA PHE A 37 4.31 4.00 -33.55
C PHE A 37 5.14 2.74 -33.82
N ASP A 38 4.67 1.91 -34.76
CA ASP A 38 5.51 0.97 -35.50
C ASP A 38 5.45 1.37 -36.98
N GLN A 39 6.13 2.46 -37.29
CA GLN A 39 6.22 2.94 -38.68
C GLN A 39 7.54 3.65 -38.93
N TYR A 40 8.69 2.99 -38.67
CA TYR A 40 9.96 3.30 -39.33
C TYR A 40 10.94 2.13 -39.18
N ASN A 41 10.71 1.02 -39.90
CA ASN A 41 11.84 0.24 -40.44
C ASN A 41 11.38 -0.72 -41.54
N ARG A 42 11.17 -0.18 -42.75
CA ARG A 42 11.03 -0.99 -43.96
C ARG A 42 11.86 -0.39 -45.09
N GLY A 43 13.15 -0.73 -45.05
CA GLY A 43 14.01 -1.01 -46.21
C GLY A 43 14.47 0.16 -47.08
N GLN A 44 15.80 0.37 -47.13
CA GLN A 44 16.57 0.41 -48.39
C GLN A 44 18.07 0.44 -48.12
N MET A 45 18.76 -0.64 -48.49
CA MET A 45 20.08 -0.57 -49.12
C MET A 45 19.89 -1.20 -50.49
N GLY A 46 19.94 -0.37 -51.54
CA GLY A 46 19.91 -0.78 -52.93
C GLY A 46 21.12 -0.21 -53.66
N MET A 47 21.89 -1.10 -54.28
CA MET A 47 22.78 -0.89 -55.43
C MET A 47 22.91 -2.29 -56.07
N ALA A 48 22.88 -2.54 -57.37
CA ALA A 48 22.38 -1.89 -58.58
C ALA A 48 22.70 -2.90 -59.70
N SER A 49 21.77 -3.15 -60.63
CA SER A 49 22.02 -3.19 -62.10
C SER A 49 20.91 -3.94 -62.85
N SER A 50 20.08 -3.17 -63.57
CA SER A 50 19.97 -3.15 -65.04
C SER A 50 20.20 -4.48 -65.80
N ARG A 51 19.44 -4.91 -66.81
CA ARG A 51 18.38 -4.32 -67.66
C ARG A 51 17.93 -5.39 -68.68
N SER A 52 16.71 -5.22 -69.21
CA SER A 52 16.19 -5.71 -70.52
C SER A 52 15.90 -7.22 -70.67
N ALA A 53 14.91 -7.73 -71.42
CA ALA A 53 13.73 -7.24 -72.13
C ALA A 53 13.03 -8.48 -72.80
N VAL A 54 11.70 -8.41 -73.03
CA VAL A 54 10.89 -9.01 -74.15
C VAL A 54 11.11 -10.51 -74.47
N GLY A 55 10.16 -11.45 -74.36
CA GLY A 55 8.85 -11.54 -75.00
C GLY A 55 8.73 -12.86 -75.80
N TYR A 56 7.53 -13.44 -75.83
CA TYR A 56 7.05 -14.58 -76.66
C TYR A 56 7.61 -16.01 -76.44
N GLY A 57 6.69 -16.98 -76.52
CA GLY A 57 6.97 -18.29 -77.10
C GLY A 57 6.36 -19.47 -76.36
N GLY A 58 5.16 -19.90 -76.76
CA GLY A 58 4.60 -21.18 -76.36
C GLY A 58 5.22 -22.38 -77.08
N SER A 59 5.06 -23.55 -76.44
CA SER A 59 4.90 -24.90 -77.00
C SER A 59 6.03 -25.53 -77.83
N SER A 60 6.61 -26.64 -77.33
CA SER A 60 6.47 -28.01 -77.90
C SER A 60 7.38 -29.07 -77.25
N ILE A 61 6.80 -30.26 -77.04
CA ILE A 61 7.22 -31.62 -76.56
C ILE A 61 8.43 -32.18 -77.38
N PRO A 62 9.30 -33.18 -76.96
CA PRO A 62 9.04 -34.45 -76.25
C PRO A 62 10.01 -34.96 -75.16
N ALA A 63 9.55 -36.00 -74.44
CA ALA A 63 10.26 -36.83 -73.47
C ALA A 63 11.49 -37.57 -74.08
N PRO A 64 12.45 -38.05 -73.25
CA PRO A 64 12.30 -39.36 -72.61
C PRO A 64 12.82 -39.42 -71.15
N PHE A 65 12.14 -40.20 -70.29
CA PHE A 65 12.61 -40.58 -68.94
C PHE A 65 13.95 -41.35 -69.02
N PRO A 66 14.82 -41.41 -67.99
CA PRO A 66 14.45 -41.61 -66.57
C PRO A 66 15.37 -40.92 -65.52
N ALA A 67 15.16 -41.28 -64.25
CA ALA A 67 15.97 -41.00 -63.06
C ALA A 67 15.57 -39.76 -62.25
N ASP A 68 14.63 -40.01 -61.33
CA ASP A 68 14.92 -39.97 -59.88
C ASP A 68 16.06 -39.03 -59.48
N VAL A 69 15.77 -37.72 -59.41
CA VAL A 69 16.61 -36.77 -58.69
C VAL A 69 15.98 -36.58 -57.31
N SER A 70 16.06 -37.65 -56.53
CA SER A 70 16.03 -37.56 -55.08
C SER A 70 17.13 -36.56 -54.66
N MET A 71 16.71 -35.32 -54.35
CA MET A 71 17.55 -34.38 -53.63
C MET A 71 18.09 -35.12 -52.39
N PRO A 72 19.40 -35.05 -52.09
CA PRO A 72 19.92 -35.68 -50.89
C PRO A 72 19.28 -34.96 -49.70
N LEU A 73 18.28 -35.61 -49.11
CA LEU A 73 17.79 -35.25 -47.80
C LEU A 73 19.00 -35.35 -46.87
N ASP A 74 19.44 -34.21 -46.35
CA ASP A 74 20.30 -34.15 -45.17
C ASP A 74 19.47 -34.54 -43.91
N ALA A 75 18.77 -35.68 -44.01
CA ALA A 75 17.97 -36.27 -42.95
C ALA A 75 18.85 -36.58 -41.74
N GLY A 76 20.15 -36.86 -41.96
CA GLY A 76 21.13 -37.07 -40.91
C GLY A 76 21.39 -35.83 -40.05
N ALA A 77 21.51 -34.63 -40.67
CA ALA A 77 21.70 -33.38 -39.96
C ALA A 77 20.45 -32.96 -39.18
N HIS A 78 19.26 -33.07 -39.79
CA HIS A 78 18.00 -32.80 -39.12
C HIS A 78 17.69 -33.79 -37.99
N ASP A 79 17.96 -35.08 -38.17
CA ASP A 79 17.78 -36.08 -37.11
C ASP A 79 18.77 -35.90 -35.96
N HIS A 80 19.99 -35.41 -36.25
CA HIS A 80 20.95 -35.05 -35.23
C HIS A 80 20.45 -33.84 -34.41
N GLU A 81 19.96 -32.80 -35.09
CA GLU A 81 19.40 -31.60 -34.46
C GLU A 81 18.16 -31.93 -33.61
N VAL A 82 17.24 -32.74 -34.12
CA VAL A 82 16.04 -33.19 -33.37
C VAL A 82 16.42 -33.97 -32.11
N ARG A 83 17.45 -34.84 -32.19
CA ARG A 83 17.95 -35.57 -31.02
C ARG A 83 18.61 -34.64 -29.99
N GLN A 84 19.36 -33.65 -30.45
CA GLN A 84 19.98 -32.65 -29.60
C GLN A 84 18.94 -31.77 -28.89
N LEU A 85 17.93 -31.31 -29.64
CA LEU A 85 16.82 -30.52 -29.09
C LEU A 85 16.01 -31.34 -28.07
N ARG A 86 15.68 -32.61 -28.36
CA ARG A 86 14.98 -33.49 -27.41
C ARG A 86 15.80 -33.75 -26.15
N ARG A 87 17.12 -33.81 -26.23
CA ARG A 87 18.01 -33.90 -25.06
C ARG A 87 17.93 -32.62 -24.23
N LYS A 88 18.05 -31.46 -24.89
CA LYS A 88 18.02 -30.15 -24.25
C LYS A 88 16.67 -29.84 -23.60
N VAL A 89 15.57 -30.24 -24.23
CA VAL A 89 14.22 -30.12 -23.65
C VAL A 89 14.10 -30.93 -22.36
N ARG A 90 14.59 -32.18 -22.34
CA ARG A 90 14.59 -33.00 -21.12
C ARG A 90 15.43 -32.38 -20.01
N GLU A 91 16.60 -31.86 -20.36
CA GLU A 91 17.48 -31.17 -19.41
C GLU A 91 16.83 -29.92 -18.82
N LEU A 92 16.24 -29.07 -19.67
CA LEU A 92 15.50 -27.88 -19.24
C LEU A 92 14.27 -28.24 -18.40
N GLN A 93 13.55 -29.30 -18.72
CA GLN A 93 12.42 -29.77 -17.92
C GLN A 93 12.84 -30.24 -16.54
N MET A 94 13.98 -30.95 -16.43
CA MET A 94 14.55 -31.35 -15.14
C MET A 94 14.98 -30.13 -14.31
N GLU A 95 15.62 -29.14 -14.95
CA GLU A 95 16.06 -27.92 -14.26
C GLU A 95 14.89 -27.05 -13.81
N LEU A 96 13.84 -26.94 -14.63
CA LEU A 96 12.59 -26.27 -14.27
C LEU A 96 11.93 -27.01 -13.10
N HIS A 97 11.86 -28.34 -13.14
CA HIS A 97 11.29 -29.13 -12.06
C HIS A 97 12.06 -28.94 -10.75
N ARG A 98 13.40 -28.96 -10.78
CA ARG A 98 14.29 -28.69 -9.64
C ARG A 98 14.10 -27.27 -9.10
N SER A 99 14.05 -26.28 -9.97
CA SER A 99 13.84 -24.87 -9.59
C SER A 99 12.47 -24.67 -8.94
N ARG A 100 11.44 -25.30 -9.49
CA ARG A 100 10.07 -25.21 -8.99
C ARG A 100 9.93 -25.86 -7.62
N THR A 101 10.52 -27.04 -7.42
CA THR A 101 10.53 -27.71 -6.11
C THR A 101 11.32 -26.93 -5.06
N ALA A 102 12.45 -26.31 -5.43
CA ALA A 102 13.20 -25.42 -4.54
C ALA A 102 12.41 -24.16 -4.14
N LEU A 103 11.66 -23.57 -5.07
CA LEU A 103 10.78 -22.43 -4.76
C LEU A 103 9.59 -22.84 -3.88
N GLU A 104 9.06 -24.04 -4.08
CA GLU A 104 7.93 -24.55 -3.31
C GLU A 104 8.34 -24.91 -1.88
N THR A 105 9.53 -25.47 -1.66
CA THR A 105 10.08 -25.69 -0.32
C THR A 105 10.39 -24.38 0.40
N LEU A 106 10.93 -23.38 -0.29
CA LEU A 106 11.11 -22.03 0.27
C LEU A 106 9.76 -21.40 0.63
N ARG A 107 8.75 -21.50 -0.23
CA ARG A 107 7.41 -20.98 0.01
C ARG A 107 6.71 -21.64 1.20
N ASN A 108 6.86 -22.95 1.37
CA ASN A 108 6.24 -23.70 2.46
C ASN A 108 6.91 -23.45 3.82
N ASN A 109 8.18 -23.02 3.84
CA ASN A 109 8.92 -22.69 5.07
C ASN A 109 8.77 -21.23 5.50
N VAL A 110 8.16 -20.37 4.67
CA VAL A 110 7.82 -18.99 5.05
C VAL A 110 6.39 -18.98 5.60
N PRO A 111 6.17 -18.65 6.88
CA PRO A 111 4.82 -18.53 7.41
C PRO A 111 4.08 -17.47 6.60
N ASN A 112 2.87 -17.82 6.15
CA ASN A 112 1.99 -17.05 5.28
C ASN A 112 1.90 -15.58 5.72
N SER A 113 2.80 -14.75 5.21
CA SER A 113 2.92 -13.34 5.54
C SER A 113 2.72 -12.60 4.24
N SER A 114 1.53 -12.07 4.06
CA SER A 114 1.23 -11.01 3.10
C SER A 114 1.95 -9.68 3.43
N ALA A 115 2.86 -9.71 4.41
CA ALA A 115 3.80 -8.64 4.76
C ALA A 115 5.16 -8.94 4.11
N LEU A 116 5.85 -7.90 3.65
CA LEU A 116 7.25 -8.03 3.25
C LEU A 116 8.08 -8.64 4.40
N PRO A 117 9.12 -9.43 4.10
CA PRO A 117 9.94 -10.07 5.13
C PRO A 117 10.77 -9.01 5.86
N THR A 118 10.23 -8.46 6.95
CA THR A 118 11.02 -7.70 7.91
C THR A 118 11.83 -8.71 8.75
N PRO A 119 13.16 -8.55 8.88
CA PRO A 119 13.96 -9.42 9.73
C PRO A 119 13.42 -9.42 11.17
N PRO A 120 13.42 -10.57 11.87
CA PRO A 120 12.92 -10.63 13.23
C PRO A 120 13.83 -9.83 14.18
N HIS A 121 13.24 -8.88 14.90
CA HIS A 121 13.98 -8.02 15.81
C HIS A 121 14.55 -8.77 17.02
N SER A 122 15.71 -8.33 17.52
CA SER A 122 16.34 -8.81 18.76
C SER A 122 15.43 -8.60 19.98
N SER A 123 15.57 -9.46 21.00
CA SER A 123 14.74 -9.40 22.21
C SER A 123 14.93 -8.10 23.00
N SER A 124 16.15 -7.58 23.07
CA SER A 124 16.47 -6.29 23.68
C SER A 124 15.80 -5.14 22.95
N PHE A 125 15.83 -5.15 21.61
CA PHE A 125 15.19 -4.12 20.81
C PHE A 125 13.67 -4.16 20.98
N GLN A 126 13.05 -5.34 20.96
CA GLN A 126 11.62 -5.48 21.21
C GLN A 126 11.20 -4.97 22.59
N ALA A 127 12.02 -5.19 23.63
CA ALA A 127 11.76 -4.63 24.96
C ALA A 127 11.83 -3.10 24.95
N GLY A 128 12.85 -2.53 24.29
CA GLY A 128 13.00 -1.09 24.09
C GLY A 128 11.82 -0.50 23.30
N TRP A 129 11.39 -1.15 22.23
CA TRP A 129 10.25 -0.76 21.42
C TRP A 129 8.98 -0.65 22.27
N LYS A 130 8.68 -1.70 23.05
CA LYS A 130 7.53 -1.69 23.98
C LYS A 130 7.64 -0.54 24.98
N ALA A 131 8.81 -0.33 25.58
CA ALA A 131 9.04 0.76 26.52
C ALA A 131 8.80 2.14 25.87
N ARG A 132 9.29 2.36 24.64
CA ARG A 132 9.03 3.58 23.86
C ARG A 132 7.54 3.79 23.63
N THR A 133 6.84 2.74 23.17
CA THR A 133 5.40 2.79 22.88
C THR A 133 4.62 3.16 24.14
N GLU A 134 4.93 2.53 25.27
CA GLU A 134 4.28 2.82 26.56
C GLU A 134 4.58 4.24 27.06
N ALA A 135 5.81 4.74 26.88
CA ALA A 135 6.15 6.12 27.20
C ALA A 135 5.33 7.11 26.35
N ARG A 136 5.16 6.83 25.05
CA ARG A 136 4.32 7.63 24.15
C ARG A 136 2.85 7.57 24.54
N LYS A 137 2.31 6.39 24.91
CA LYS A 137 0.94 6.28 25.46
C LYS A 137 0.78 7.14 26.70
N LYS A 138 1.71 7.11 27.65
CA LYS A 138 1.67 7.95 28.86
C LYS A 138 1.67 9.45 28.50
N LEU A 139 2.43 9.86 27.50
CA LEU A 139 2.54 11.27 27.12
C LEU A 139 1.32 11.79 26.33
N PHE A 140 0.81 11.01 25.39
CA PHE A 140 -0.24 11.46 24.46
C PHE A 140 -1.65 11.01 24.84
N CYS A 141 -1.77 9.87 25.51
CA CYS A 141 -3.04 9.19 25.81
C CYS A 141 -3.42 9.27 27.29
N SER A 142 -2.67 9.98 28.14
CA SER A 142 -2.99 10.12 29.56
C SER A 142 -4.22 11.00 29.81
N LEU A 143 -4.88 10.72 30.93
CA LEU A 143 -6.00 11.53 31.41
C LEU A 143 -5.48 12.87 31.94
N ASN A 144 -6.14 13.95 31.54
CA ASN A 144 -5.93 15.26 32.14
C ASN A 144 -6.58 15.34 33.54
N ARG A 145 -6.43 16.50 34.21
CA ARG A 145 -7.01 16.75 35.54
C ARG A 145 -8.54 16.54 35.58
N ALA A 146 -9.24 16.85 34.48
CA ALA A 146 -10.67 16.65 34.34
C ALA A 146 -11.07 15.19 34.05
N GLY A 147 -10.11 14.26 34.02
CA GLY A 147 -10.36 12.84 33.75
C GLY A 147 -10.60 12.55 32.27
N ASN A 148 -10.08 13.37 31.36
CA ASN A 148 -10.25 13.17 29.92
C ASN A 148 -8.92 12.93 29.21
N ALA A 149 -8.91 11.98 28.29
CA ALA A 149 -7.87 11.75 27.32
C ALA A 149 -8.48 11.91 25.91
N LEU A 150 -7.92 12.80 25.10
CA LEU A 150 -8.35 13.03 23.72
C LEU A 150 -7.13 12.92 22.81
N CYS A 151 -7.32 12.37 21.61
CA CYS A 151 -6.27 12.44 20.59
C CYS A 151 -6.08 13.90 20.17
N ALA A 152 -4.94 14.19 19.59
CA ALA A 152 -4.52 15.55 19.34
C ALA A 152 -5.49 16.27 18.36
N TRP A 153 -6.05 15.57 17.38
CA TRP A 153 -7.05 16.10 16.45
C TRP A 153 -8.34 16.52 17.15
N HIS A 154 -8.94 15.62 17.93
CA HIS A 154 -10.20 15.89 18.64
C HIS A 154 -10.02 17.00 19.70
N ASP A 155 -8.86 17.06 20.34
CA ASP A 155 -8.50 18.13 21.29
C ASP A 155 -8.44 19.49 20.58
N SER A 156 -7.81 19.57 19.40
CA SER A 156 -7.67 20.82 18.64
C SER A 156 -8.99 21.38 18.12
N ARG A 157 -9.93 20.51 17.74
CA ARG A 157 -11.25 20.90 17.21
C ARG A 157 -12.32 21.00 18.29
N ARG A 158 -11.99 20.65 19.55
CA ARG A 158 -12.93 20.61 20.67
C ARG A 158 -14.17 19.77 20.37
N GLU A 159 -13.95 18.66 19.67
CA GLU A 159 -15.01 17.76 19.26
C GLU A 159 -15.68 17.08 20.45
N ARG A 160 -16.92 16.61 20.25
CA ARG A 160 -17.65 15.91 21.30
C ARG A 160 -16.94 14.60 21.65
N ARG A 161 -16.89 14.31 22.94
CA ARG A 161 -16.33 13.07 23.50
C ARG A 161 -17.30 11.93 23.24
N ALA A 162 -16.79 10.77 22.84
CA ALA A 162 -17.58 9.55 22.74
C ALA A 162 -17.89 8.95 24.13
N TYR A 163 -16.97 9.11 25.09
CA TYR A 163 -17.11 8.58 26.44
C TYR A 163 -17.02 9.69 27.50
N PRO A 164 -17.80 9.60 28.59
CA PRO A 164 -17.66 10.51 29.74
C PRO A 164 -16.26 10.45 30.36
N PRO A 165 -15.85 11.47 31.12
CA PRO A 165 -14.55 11.47 31.81
C PRO A 165 -14.33 10.20 32.64
N ARG A 166 -13.13 9.63 32.56
CA ARG A 166 -12.69 8.37 33.22
C ARG A 166 -13.46 7.09 32.84
N ASN A 167 -14.40 7.18 31.90
CA ASN A 167 -15.24 6.05 31.45
C ASN A 167 -14.92 5.60 30.01
N ALA A 168 -13.73 5.92 29.49
CA ALA A 168 -13.28 5.32 28.23
C ALA A 168 -12.90 3.84 28.48
N PRO A 169 -13.25 2.91 27.58
CA PRO A 169 -12.85 1.52 27.71
C PRO A 169 -11.32 1.35 27.60
N PRO A 170 -10.74 0.26 28.14
CA PRO A 170 -9.31 -0.01 28.01
C PRO A 170 -8.86 -0.02 26.55
N GLY A 171 -7.77 0.69 26.24
CA GLY A 171 -7.24 0.83 24.88
C GLY A 171 -7.83 1.98 24.08
N TYR A 172 -8.81 2.72 24.64
CA TYR A 172 -9.48 3.83 23.99
C TYR A 172 -9.35 5.14 24.77
N LEU A 173 -9.43 6.24 24.03
CA LEU A 173 -9.51 7.60 24.52
C LEU A 173 -10.97 8.03 24.69
N ASN A 174 -11.23 9.09 25.46
CA ASN A 174 -12.58 9.64 25.62
C ASN A 174 -13.18 10.17 24.31
N CYS A 175 -12.37 10.47 23.30
CA CYS A 175 -12.84 10.83 21.96
C CYS A 175 -13.27 9.63 21.11
N GLY A 176 -13.08 8.39 21.57
CA GLY A 176 -13.41 7.18 20.80
C GLY A 176 -12.26 6.61 19.97
N CYS A 177 -11.12 7.32 19.87
CA CYS A 177 -9.95 6.78 19.18
C CYS A 177 -9.22 5.74 20.02
N THR A 178 -8.59 4.77 19.36
CA THR A 178 -7.67 3.84 20.02
C THR A 178 -6.33 4.52 20.35
N TYR A 179 -5.53 3.90 21.21
CA TYR A 179 -4.17 4.37 21.47
C TYR A 179 -3.30 4.30 20.21
N GLU A 180 -3.40 3.23 19.43
CA GLU A 180 -2.65 3.06 18.17
C GLU A 180 -2.96 4.18 17.18
N GLU A 181 -4.25 4.48 17.03
CA GLU A 181 -4.74 5.58 16.22
C GLU A 181 -4.18 6.94 16.63
N ALA A 182 -4.14 7.23 17.93
CA ALA A 182 -3.64 8.50 18.46
C ALA A 182 -2.12 8.62 18.34
N LEU A 183 -1.38 7.51 18.54
CA LEU A 183 0.06 7.47 18.35
C LEU A 183 0.44 7.60 16.89
N PHE A 184 -0.30 6.94 15.99
CA PHE A 184 -0.10 7.06 14.55
C PHE A 184 -0.34 8.48 14.06
N GLU A 185 -1.40 9.14 14.53
CA GLU A 185 -1.64 10.57 14.25
C GLU A 185 -0.47 11.46 14.64
N GLU A 186 0.11 11.21 15.83
CA GLU A 186 1.26 11.97 16.33
C GLU A 186 2.49 11.72 15.46
N SER A 187 2.78 10.47 15.12
CA SER A 187 3.87 10.12 14.21
C SER A 187 3.71 10.77 12.84
N LEU A 188 2.51 10.76 12.25
CA LEU A 188 2.26 11.45 10.97
C LEU A 188 2.52 12.96 11.08
N SER A 189 2.03 13.59 12.15
CA SER A 189 2.21 15.02 12.38
C SER A 189 3.68 15.41 12.58
N ARG A 190 4.49 14.57 13.23
CA ARG A 190 5.94 14.80 13.40
C ARG A 190 6.69 14.76 12.07
N HIS A 191 6.27 13.89 11.16
CA HIS A 191 6.88 13.72 9.84
C HIS A 191 6.29 14.67 8.78
N GLY A 192 5.47 15.64 9.19
CA GLY A 192 4.86 16.62 8.30
C GLY A 192 3.81 16.03 7.33
N VAL A 193 3.35 14.80 7.56
CA VAL A 193 2.37 14.15 6.69
C VAL A 193 1.01 14.83 6.86
N GLY A 194 0.47 15.33 5.74
CA GLY A 194 -0.79 16.08 5.72
C GLY A 194 -0.64 17.59 5.90
N SER A 195 0.60 18.10 6.05
CA SER A 195 0.88 19.54 6.01
C SER A 195 0.94 20.06 4.56
N TYR A 196 0.38 21.24 4.31
CA TYR A 196 0.48 21.90 3.00
C TYR A 196 1.69 22.85 2.93
N HIS A 197 2.10 23.40 4.07
CA HIS A 197 3.23 24.33 4.18
C HIS A 197 4.30 23.80 5.13
N PRO A 198 5.59 24.03 4.84
CA PRO A 198 6.68 23.67 5.75
C PRO A 198 6.48 24.31 7.14
N GLY A 199 6.60 23.49 8.19
CA GLY A 199 6.46 23.94 9.58
C GLY A 199 5.02 23.91 10.14
N GLU A 200 4.01 23.63 9.31
CA GLU A 200 2.64 23.43 9.79
C GLU A 200 2.48 22.02 10.36
N THR A 201 2.07 21.90 11.62
CA THR A 201 1.71 20.59 12.22
C THR A 201 0.22 20.35 12.03
N VAL A 202 -0.15 19.93 10.82
CA VAL A 202 -1.55 19.53 10.52
C VAL A 202 -1.82 18.16 11.11
N ARG A 203 -2.92 18.05 11.85
CA ARG A 203 -3.41 16.77 12.36
C ARG A 203 -4.38 16.18 11.34
N MET A 204 -4.07 15.00 10.83
CA MET A 204 -4.86 14.33 9.81
C MET A 204 -6.25 13.98 10.35
N ASP A 205 -7.28 14.14 9.51
CA ASP A 205 -8.65 13.75 9.85
C ASP A 205 -8.76 12.23 10.12
N PRO A 206 -9.44 11.79 11.20
CA PRO A 206 -9.70 10.38 11.46
C PRO A 206 -10.27 9.60 10.28
N ALA A 207 -11.09 10.24 9.43
CA ALA A 207 -11.67 9.62 8.24
C ALA A 207 -10.62 9.20 7.19
N LEU A 208 -9.47 9.90 7.16
CA LEU A 208 -8.34 9.56 6.30
C LEU A 208 -7.27 8.75 7.03
N ARG A 209 -6.98 9.12 8.28
CA ARG A 209 -5.98 8.48 9.13
C ARG A 209 -6.32 7.00 9.39
N ASN A 210 -7.57 6.68 9.71
CA ASN A 210 -7.94 5.33 10.15
C ASN A 210 -7.85 4.28 9.02
N PRO A 211 -8.36 4.56 7.81
CA PRO A 211 -8.13 3.66 6.68
C PRO A 211 -6.65 3.49 6.35
N LEU A 212 -5.85 4.56 6.47
CA LEU A 212 -4.40 4.50 6.23
C LEU A 212 -3.70 3.59 7.25
N LEU A 213 -3.97 3.76 8.55
CA LEU A 213 -3.41 2.91 9.59
C LEU A 213 -3.75 1.44 9.33
N LYS A 214 -5.03 1.13 9.09
CA LYS A 214 -5.49 -0.25 8.81
C LYS A 214 -4.84 -0.84 7.57
N LEU A 215 -4.60 -0.03 6.54
CA LEU A 215 -3.89 -0.46 5.34
C LEU A 215 -2.44 -0.83 5.69
N LEU A 216 -1.75 0.03 6.44
CA LEU A 216 -0.36 -0.17 6.83
C LEU A 216 -0.17 -1.38 7.75
N GLU A 217 -1.05 -1.54 8.74
CA GLU A 217 -1.09 -2.73 9.60
C GLU A 217 -1.31 -4.00 8.77
N LYS A 218 -2.29 -3.99 7.86
CA LYS A 218 -2.67 -5.17 7.08
C LYS A 218 -1.64 -5.58 6.03
N ARG A 219 -1.04 -4.60 5.34
CA ARG A 219 -0.11 -4.84 4.22
C ARG A 219 1.34 -4.94 4.67
N TYR A 220 1.71 -4.19 5.70
CA TYR A 220 3.11 -4.01 6.09
C TYR A 220 3.37 -4.39 7.55
N GLY A 221 2.34 -4.71 8.34
CA GLY A 221 2.53 -5.08 9.74
C GLY A 221 2.89 -3.90 10.64
N TYR A 222 2.55 -2.67 10.20
CA TYR A 222 2.96 -1.42 10.86
C TYR A 222 2.72 -1.40 12.37
N LYS A 223 3.69 -0.83 13.09
CA LYS A 223 3.64 -0.57 14.54
C LYS A 223 4.18 0.84 14.83
N ASP A 224 3.71 1.45 15.93
CA ASP A 224 4.26 2.72 16.41
C ASP A 224 5.79 2.63 16.56
N GLY A 225 6.55 3.57 16.00
CA GLY A 225 8.02 3.50 15.99
C GLY A 225 8.63 3.03 14.67
N GLU A 226 7.84 2.51 13.72
CA GLU A 226 8.37 2.07 12.43
C GLU A 226 8.92 3.20 11.55
N PHE A 227 8.50 4.45 11.74
CA PHE A 227 9.07 5.58 10.99
C PHE A 227 10.39 6.06 11.58
N GLU A 228 10.66 5.70 12.83
CA GLU A 228 11.69 6.30 13.66
C GLU A 228 12.86 5.35 13.97
N HIS A 229 12.89 4.15 13.39
CA HIS A 229 14.01 3.22 13.54
C HIS A 229 14.43 2.62 12.20
N ASP A 230 15.67 2.19 12.13
CA ASP A 230 16.18 1.42 11.00
C ASP A 230 15.93 -0.09 11.25
N PRO A 231 15.14 -0.76 10.39
CA PRO A 231 14.80 -2.17 10.56
C PRO A 231 16.00 -3.12 10.39
N ILE A 232 17.11 -2.67 9.79
CA ILE A 232 18.30 -3.49 9.56
C ILE A 232 19.28 -3.37 10.74
N THR A 233 19.54 -2.15 11.19
CA THR A 233 20.51 -1.88 12.26
C THR A 233 19.91 -1.94 13.67
N GLU A 234 18.59 -1.92 13.78
CA GLU A 234 17.86 -1.82 15.07
C GLU A 234 18.22 -0.55 15.85
N GLU A 235 18.63 0.50 15.15
CA GLU A 235 18.94 1.78 15.74
C GLU A 235 17.75 2.73 15.64
N TRP A 236 17.47 3.44 16.73
CA TRP A 236 16.50 4.53 16.74
C TRP A 236 17.12 5.77 16.12
N ALA A 237 16.33 6.51 15.36
CA ALA A 237 16.69 7.86 14.93
C ALA A 237 17.00 8.76 16.13
N GLU A 238 17.73 9.85 15.88
CA GLU A 238 18.17 10.76 16.93
C GLU A 238 16.98 11.29 17.76
N GLY A 239 17.05 11.13 19.09
CA GLY A 239 16.01 11.56 20.01
C GLY A 239 14.74 10.69 20.04
N GLU A 240 14.74 9.54 19.36
CA GLU A 240 13.62 8.60 19.27
C GLU A 240 13.78 7.36 20.14
N SER A 241 14.88 7.26 20.88
CA SER A 241 15.16 6.12 21.74
C SER A 241 14.16 5.99 22.90
N PRO A 242 13.99 4.78 23.47
CA PRO A 242 13.06 4.54 24.56
C PRO A 242 13.34 5.40 25.80
N SER A 243 14.62 5.58 26.16
CA SER A 243 15.04 6.39 27.31
C SER A 243 14.70 7.86 27.14
N VAL A 244 14.83 8.41 25.93
CA VAL A 244 14.46 9.79 25.63
C VAL A 244 12.95 9.99 25.76
N TRP A 245 12.15 9.06 25.24
CA TRP A 245 10.69 9.13 25.38
C TRP A 245 10.23 8.93 26.82
N GLU A 246 10.88 8.06 27.58
CA GLU A 246 10.62 7.88 29.00
C GLU A 246 10.93 9.17 29.79
N GLN A 247 12.06 9.82 29.51
CA GLN A 247 12.40 11.10 30.11
C GLN A 247 11.38 12.21 29.76
N LYS A 248 10.92 12.26 28.50
CA LYS A 248 9.84 13.17 28.05
C LYS A 248 8.54 12.91 28.82
N ALA A 249 8.16 11.64 29.00
CA ALA A 249 6.98 11.26 29.76
C ALA A 249 7.08 11.66 31.25
N HIS A 250 8.24 11.49 31.87
CA HIS A 250 8.45 11.84 33.29
C HIS A 250 8.57 13.35 33.54
N SER A 251 9.23 14.08 32.64
CA SER A 251 9.38 15.53 32.77
C SER A 251 8.06 16.29 32.64
N GLY A 252 6.98 15.61 32.22
CA GLY A 252 5.71 16.24 31.94
C GLY A 252 5.83 17.36 30.92
N GLN A 253 6.90 17.34 30.08
CA GLN A 253 7.04 18.28 28.99
C GLN A 253 5.82 18.12 28.12
N ILE A 254 4.90 19.05 28.27
CA ILE A 254 3.76 19.22 27.40
C ILE A 254 4.39 19.44 26.03
N VAL A 255 4.38 18.41 25.17
CA VAL A 255 4.58 18.58 23.74
C VAL A 255 3.64 19.71 23.37
N ARG A 256 4.18 20.91 23.14
CA ARG A 256 3.42 22.16 23.19
C ARG A 256 2.15 21.99 22.36
N ARG A 257 1.02 21.76 23.03
CA ARG A 257 -0.29 21.66 22.40
C ARG A 257 -0.73 23.09 22.08
N ARG A 258 -0.03 23.72 21.13
CA ARG A 258 -0.18 25.09 20.61
C ARG A 258 0.20 26.23 21.60
N PRO A 259 0.88 27.30 21.13
CA PRO A 259 0.76 28.62 21.75
C PRO A 259 -0.60 29.23 21.36
N ASP A 260 -1.32 29.80 22.32
CA ASP A 260 -2.52 30.59 22.04
C ASP A 260 -2.18 31.74 21.06
N PRO A 261 -2.92 31.93 19.96
CA PRO A 261 -2.68 33.03 19.02
C PRO A 261 -2.94 34.42 19.64
N ASN A 262 -3.46 34.50 20.87
CA ASN A 262 -3.76 35.74 21.59
C ASN A 262 -2.71 36.17 22.62
N ALA A 263 -1.63 35.42 22.81
CA ALA A 263 -0.63 35.74 23.85
C ALA A 263 0.40 36.82 23.44
N ASN A 264 0.39 37.30 22.17
CA ASN A 264 1.44 38.18 21.64
C ASN A 264 1.03 39.66 21.44
N ASN A 265 -0.13 40.08 21.93
CA ASN A 265 -0.65 41.43 21.63
C ASN A 265 -0.71 42.41 22.81
N HIS A 266 -0.07 42.12 23.95
CA HIS A 266 -0.10 43.02 25.11
C HIS A 266 1.21 43.74 25.46
N ASP A 267 2.32 43.53 24.75
CA ASP A 267 3.60 44.20 25.05
C ASP A 267 4.06 45.20 23.98
N ARG A 268 3.13 46.00 23.44
CA ARG A 268 3.47 47.26 22.75
C ARG A 268 2.40 48.33 22.99
N ALA A 269 2.56 49.06 24.08
CA ALA A 269 2.09 50.44 24.24
C ALA A 269 3.18 51.21 24.99
#